data_AF-A0A6M1ZB36-F1
#
_entry.id   AF-A0A6M1ZB36-F1
#
_cell.length_a   1.000
_cell.length_b   1.000
_cell.length_c   1.000
_cell.angle_alpha   90.00
_cell.angle_beta   90.00
_cell.angle_gamma   90.00
#
_symmetry.space_group_name_H-M   'P 1'
#
loop_
_entity.id
_entity.type
_entity.pdbx_description
1 polymer ?
#
loop_
_entity_poly.entity_id
_entity_poly.type
_entity_poly.pdbx_seq_one_letter_code
_entity_poly.pdbx_strand_id
1 'polypeptide(L)'
;MPSLHPVAAGPTLGPIHVKQARDQYAPEVGETMSLTDRVFQDKSSQQKLNFQPHEWLPGDARLTDYKFVNPLPVAAPVDPQAVVREYRPMIKEHVERRVLFFFQQLIVCYQTKLHFENVGAKDQGKSPTAIVLNVNGQQEKFQVRQAAHSSTSPCLVAYDQAQWQAFQAGAAPKPQGFVFLKNTDYYRTMNATMNMPKCVNDADREIDEKRRESLLRTKAEGILNRAAQGVVTPEQALNEFIQEALVEVANGRQRLVALQTDPLVQEVLVYYERYLTKFQGIIRDDPNFLEKSLSLKIGDETQSEQSKRVILRMRYAAVRNCQIQQSALIQKIEGVKKPILAALRAANGNRKPDNFDAAFKAHLVSCARSVENRQRLEKLLNFSTANFEAQVQRAARTKYLATKGLLTPHAVQIDFIAKDVLDDMRHLRTQEMYDRGQVVKELRVMKGWIQVELGRQVKQLFPQAAASQATISRIENKGKLVTRQIAAEFSRVFGVDSGLFMPNFYYG
;
A
#
# COMPACT_ATOMS: atom_id res chain seq x y z
N MET A 1 70.84 38.19 12.99
CA MET A 1 69.62 38.97 12.70
C MET A 1 69.63 39.28 11.22
N PRO A 2 68.58 39.04 10.41
CA PRO A 2 67.15 39.32 10.67
C PRO A 2 66.20 38.14 10.29
N SER A 3 65.06 38.02 10.96
CA SER A 3 63.68 38.36 10.54
C SER A 3 62.86 37.18 9.99
N LEU A 4 61.80 36.90 10.74
CA LEU A 4 60.65 36.06 10.43
C LEU A 4 60.02 36.41 9.07
N HIS A 5 59.62 35.37 8.32
CA HIS A 5 58.40 35.44 7.51
C HIS A 5 57.51 34.23 7.82
N PRO A 6 56.21 34.44 8.11
CA PRO A 6 55.27 33.38 8.42
C PRO A 6 54.80 32.70 7.12
N VAL A 7 54.80 31.36 7.10
CA VAL A 7 54.11 30.60 6.06
C VAL A 7 52.62 30.67 6.34
N ALA A 8 51.89 31.17 5.35
CA ALA A 8 50.46 31.42 5.38
C ALA A 8 49.65 30.20 5.83
N ALA A 9 48.70 30.44 6.74
CA ALA A 9 47.65 29.50 7.06
C ALA A 9 46.84 29.19 5.77
N GLY A 10 46.88 27.93 5.35
CA GLY A 10 45.96 27.40 4.35
C GLY A 10 44.51 27.46 4.86
N PRO A 11 43.53 27.49 3.96
CA PRO A 11 42.15 27.86 4.28
C PRO A 11 41.55 26.94 5.33
N THR A 12 41.13 27.53 6.45
CA THR A 12 40.20 26.91 7.39
C THR A 12 38.89 26.64 6.66
N LEU A 13 38.57 25.35 6.47
CA LEU A 13 37.25 24.93 6.06
C LEU A 13 36.28 25.34 7.17
N GLY A 14 35.48 26.37 6.89
CA GLY A 14 34.36 26.78 7.74
C GLY A 14 33.35 25.64 7.92
N PRO A 15 32.46 25.73 8.92
CA PRO A 15 31.48 24.71 9.19
C PRO A 15 30.62 24.47 7.95
N ILE A 16 30.66 23.25 7.42
CA ILE A 16 29.79 22.83 6.33
C ILE A 16 28.36 22.86 6.88
N HIS A 17 27.56 23.80 6.38
CA HIS A 17 26.12 23.81 6.58
C HIS A 17 25.52 22.56 5.95
N VAL A 18 25.22 21.58 6.80
CA VAL A 18 24.44 20.40 6.41
C VAL A 18 22.99 20.83 6.25
N LYS A 19 22.55 21.00 5.00
CA LYS A 19 21.12 21.09 4.70
C LYS A 19 20.49 19.73 5.00
N GLN A 20 19.55 19.73 5.93
CA GLN A 20 18.68 18.60 6.23
C GLN A 20 17.78 18.33 5.01
N ALA A 21 17.69 17.07 4.63
CA ALA A 21 16.74 16.61 3.63
C ALA A 21 15.84 15.54 4.22
N ARG A 22 14.62 15.53 3.66
CA ARG A 22 13.41 14.90 4.19
C ARG A 22 13.55 13.41 4.30
N ASP A 23 12.91 12.90 5.34
CA ASP A 23 12.65 11.51 5.51
C ASP A 23 11.95 10.92 4.26
N GLN A 24 12.45 9.79 3.73
CA GLN A 24 11.58 8.82 3.07
C GLN A 24 10.76 8.23 4.20
N TYR A 25 9.70 8.96 4.57
CA TYR A 25 8.82 8.60 5.65
C TYR A 25 8.37 7.15 5.43
N ALA A 26 8.80 6.26 6.31
CA ALA A 26 7.94 5.15 6.69
C ALA A 26 6.57 5.79 6.96
N PRO A 27 5.49 5.33 6.30
CA PRO A 27 4.16 5.86 6.61
C PRO A 27 3.99 5.81 8.13
N GLU A 28 3.64 6.94 8.75
CA GLU A 28 3.40 6.97 10.19
C GLU A 28 2.38 5.89 10.52
N VAL A 29 2.72 5.05 11.51
CA VAL A 29 1.87 3.96 12.01
C VAL A 29 0.55 4.57 12.46
N GLY A 30 -0.47 4.42 11.64
CA GLY A 30 -1.75 5.11 11.78
C GLY A 30 -2.73 4.71 10.69
N GLU A 31 -4.01 4.68 11.04
CA GLU A 31 -5.09 4.28 10.14
C GLU A 31 -5.09 5.11 8.84
N THR A 32 -4.92 4.48 7.67
CA THR A 32 -5.11 5.20 6.41
C THR A 32 -6.60 5.47 6.18
N MET A 33 -6.98 6.73 6.01
CA MET A 33 -8.37 7.10 5.76
C MET A 33 -8.93 6.38 4.54
N SER A 34 -10.19 5.94 4.61
CA SER A 34 -10.93 5.40 3.47
C SER A 34 -10.83 6.39 2.31
N LEU A 35 -10.93 5.89 1.08
CA LEU A 35 -10.86 6.76 -0.09
C LEU A 35 -11.87 7.89 0.02
N THR A 36 -13.11 7.60 0.43
CA THR A 36 -14.14 8.62 0.52
C THR A 36 -13.89 9.58 1.68
N ASP A 37 -13.40 9.12 2.84
CA ASP A 37 -13.00 10.03 3.90
C ASP A 37 -11.86 10.95 3.45
N ARG A 38 -10.81 10.41 2.82
CA ARG A 38 -9.71 11.20 2.28
C ARG A 38 -10.22 12.26 1.30
N VAL A 39 -11.00 11.84 0.32
CA VAL A 39 -11.54 12.67 -0.76
C VAL A 39 -12.43 13.79 -0.20
N PHE A 40 -13.39 13.45 0.65
CA PHE A 40 -14.43 14.36 1.14
C PHE A 40 -14.02 15.14 2.39
N GLN A 41 -12.81 14.97 2.92
CA GLN A 41 -12.31 15.80 4.01
C GLN A 41 -11.90 17.20 3.51
N ASP A 42 -12.65 18.22 3.90
CA ASP A 42 -12.35 19.61 3.52
C ASP A 42 -11.23 20.22 4.40
N LYS A 43 -10.49 21.19 3.83
CA LYS A 43 -9.29 21.79 4.43
C LYS A 43 -9.50 22.45 5.81
N SER A 44 -10.72 22.84 6.17
CA SER A 44 -11.02 23.37 7.52
C SER A 44 -10.74 22.36 8.64
N SER A 45 -10.69 21.07 8.30
CA SER A 45 -10.31 19.98 9.22
C SER A 45 -8.81 19.70 9.26
N GLN A 46 -8.05 20.19 8.27
CA GLN A 46 -6.59 19.97 8.16
C GLN A 46 -5.77 20.95 9.02
N GLN A 47 -6.31 22.08 9.44
CA GLN A 47 -5.59 22.97 10.37
C GLN A 47 -5.32 22.33 11.75
N LYS A 48 -5.97 21.21 12.09
CA LYS A 48 -5.71 20.43 13.31
C LYS A 48 -4.94 19.13 13.10
N LEU A 49 -4.68 18.73 11.85
CA LEU A 49 -3.93 17.52 11.51
C LEU A 49 -2.96 17.90 10.39
N ASN A 50 -1.66 18.01 10.71
CA ASN A 50 -0.56 18.29 9.76
C ASN A 50 -0.45 17.20 8.68
N PHE A 51 -1.45 17.09 7.81
CA PHE A 51 -1.48 16.13 6.71
C PHE A 51 -0.84 16.78 5.49
N GLN A 52 0.48 16.64 5.37
CA GLN A 52 1.18 16.91 4.12
C GLN A 52 0.72 15.84 3.12
N PRO A 53 0.18 16.19 1.93
CA PRO A 53 -0.13 15.19 0.92
C PRO A 53 1.15 14.45 0.53
N HIS A 54 1.25 13.17 0.92
CA HIS A 54 2.42 12.34 0.66
C HIS A 54 2.68 12.24 -0.84
N GLU A 55 3.84 12.71 -1.25
CA GLU A 55 4.36 12.72 -2.62
C GLU A 55 4.62 11.28 -3.08
N TRP A 56 3.80 10.78 -3.99
CA TRP A 56 4.12 9.58 -4.77
C TRP A 56 4.12 9.94 -6.25
N LEU A 57 5.23 10.50 -6.73
CA LEU A 57 5.51 10.59 -8.15
C LEU A 57 6.27 9.33 -8.58
N PRO A 58 5.73 8.49 -9.48
CA PRO A 58 6.53 7.47 -10.14
C PRO A 58 7.39 8.17 -11.18
N GLY A 59 8.67 8.34 -10.85
CA GLY A 59 9.71 8.70 -11.80
C GLY A 59 9.75 10.18 -12.17
N ASP A 60 10.45 10.97 -11.37
CA ASP A 60 11.44 11.87 -11.95
C ASP A 60 12.58 12.16 -10.96
N ALA A 61 13.76 12.38 -11.53
CA ALA A 61 15.04 12.35 -10.84
C ALA A 61 15.25 13.53 -9.87
N ARG A 62 16.01 13.24 -8.80
CA ARG A 62 16.68 14.12 -7.82
C ARG A 62 16.03 14.20 -6.43
N LEU A 63 16.22 13.15 -5.64
CA LEU A 63 16.13 13.21 -4.18
C LEU A 63 17.28 12.36 -3.61
N THR A 64 18.50 12.89 -3.71
CA THR A 64 19.57 12.60 -2.76
C THR A 64 19.30 13.44 -1.54
N ASP A 65 19.15 12.80 -0.38
CA ASP A 65 19.83 13.17 0.87
C ASP A 65 19.07 12.54 2.04
N TYR A 66 19.62 11.43 2.54
CA TYR A 66 19.42 10.99 3.93
C TYR A 66 20.77 11.05 4.61
N LYS A 67 20.79 11.57 5.84
CA LYS A 67 21.91 11.38 6.76
C LYS A 67 21.96 9.90 7.14
N PHE A 68 22.92 9.17 6.58
CA PHE A 68 23.36 7.93 7.19
C PHE A 68 24.10 8.25 8.50
N VAL A 69 23.82 7.45 9.52
CA VAL A 69 24.71 7.25 10.67
C VAL A 69 26.12 7.05 10.11
N ASN A 70 27.09 7.80 10.65
CA ASN A 70 28.48 7.92 10.23
C ASN A 70 28.94 6.95 9.12
N PRO A 71 29.49 7.45 7.99
CA PRO A 71 30.13 6.57 7.01
C PRO A 71 31.12 5.66 7.75
N LEU A 72 30.99 4.34 7.52
CA LEU A 72 31.93 3.37 8.03
C LEU A 72 33.35 3.89 7.78
N PRO A 73 34.21 3.99 8.83
CA PRO A 73 35.56 4.49 8.66
C PRO A 73 36.27 3.65 7.59
N VAL A 74 36.80 4.34 6.58
CA VAL A 74 37.27 3.82 5.28
C VAL A 74 38.60 3.06 5.40
N ALA A 75 38.79 2.18 6.39
CA ALA A 75 40.11 1.61 6.65
C ALA A 75 40.16 0.12 7.01
N ALA A 76 39.05 -0.63 6.96
CA ALA A 76 39.10 -2.09 7.16
C ALA A 76 38.33 -2.82 6.06
N PRO A 77 38.79 -4.02 5.62
CA PRO A 77 37.98 -4.89 4.78
C PRO A 77 36.65 -5.12 5.49
N VAL A 78 35.58 -4.56 4.95
CA VAL A 78 34.24 -4.72 5.54
C VAL A 78 33.88 -6.18 5.36
N ASP A 79 33.88 -6.92 6.47
CA ASP A 79 33.32 -8.27 6.52
C ASP A 79 31.94 -8.23 5.85
N PRO A 80 31.74 -8.94 4.72
CA PRO A 80 30.47 -8.92 4.00
C PRO A 80 29.27 -9.27 4.89
N GLN A 81 29.47 -10.07 5.95
CA GLN A 81 28.44 -10.39 6.94
C GLN A 81 28.13 -9.20 7.87
N ALA A 82 29.10 -8.33 8.14
CA ALA A 82 28.86 -7.08 8.88
C ALA A 82 27.84 -6.18 8.16
N VAL A 83 27.83 -6.19 6.83
CA VAL A 83 26.84 -5.46 6.04
C VAL A 83 25.44 -6.04 6.28
N VAL A 84 25.25 -7.36 6.19
CA VAL A 84 23.93 -7.97 6.46
C VAL A 84 23.44 -7.68 7.88
N ARG A 85 24.37 -7.70 8.86
CA ARG A 85 24.09 -7.34 10.26
C ARG A 85 23.64 -5.89 10.44
N GLU A 86 24.19 -4.95 9.68
CA GLU A 86 23.77 -3.55 9.71
C GLU A 86 22.32 -3.37 9.20
N TYR A 87 21.94 -4.09 8.14
CA TYR A 87 20.58 -4.07 7.58
C TYR A 87 19.58 -4.94 8.36
N ARG A 88 19.98 -5.57 9.47
CA ARG A 88 19.12 -6.45 10.27
C ARG A 88 17.76 -5.84 10.67
N PRO A 89 17.64 -4.56 11.07
CA PRO A 89 16.34 -3.93 11.35
C PRO A 89 15.46 -3.83 10.10
N MET A 90 16.04 -3.49 8.95
CA MET A 90 15.31 -3.40 7.67
C MET A 90 14.88 -4.79 7.17
N ILE A 91 15.71 -5.81 7.35
CA ILE A 91 15.36 -7.20 7.04
C ILE A 91 14.18 -7.66 7.92
N LYS A 92 14.18 -7.31 9.20
CA LYS A 92 13.06 -7.58 10.11
C LYS A 92 11.76 -6.96 9.58
N GLU A 93 11.78 -5.65 9.32
CA GLU A 93 10.63 -4.91 8.80
C GLU A 93 10.14 -5.49 7.47
N HIS A 94 11.06 -5.88 6.58
CA HIS A 94 10.73 -6.50 5.31
C HIS A 94 9.99 -7.83 5.50
N VAL A 95 10.47 -8.72 6.38
CA VAL A 95 9.79 -10.00 6.69
C VAL A 95 8.42 -9.77 7.33
N GLU A 96 8.32 -8.83 8.29
CA GLU A 96 7.04 -8.44 8.91
C GLU A 96 6.03 -7.95 7.84
N ARG A 97 6.49 -7.11 6.90
CA ARG A 97 5.68 -6.64 5.77
C ARG A 97 5.26 -7.77 4.83
N ARG A 98 6.11 -8.77 4.56
CA ARG A 98 5.73 -9.93 3.74
C ARG A 98 4.52 -10.66 4.29
N VAL A 99 4.51 -10.91 5.59
CA VAL A 99 3.40 -11.59 6.28
C VAL A 99 2.14 -10.71 6.28
N LEU A 100 2.28 -9.43 6.69
CA LEU A 100 1.15 -8.50 6.77
C LEU A 100 0.53 -8.20 5.40
N PHE A 101 1.36 -8.02 4.37
CA PHE A 101 0.90 -7.80 3.01
C PHE A 101 0.15 -9.03 2.51
N PHE A 102 0.68 -10.24 2.72
CA PHE A 102 -0.02 -11.47 2.34
C PHE A 102 -1.38 -11.59 3.04
N PHE A 103 -1.47 -11.26 4.33
CA PHE A 103 -2.75 -11.22 5.04
C PHE A 103 -3.74 -10.23 4.41
N GLN A 104 -3.28 -9.04 4.02
CA GLN A 104 -4.12 -8.08 3.30
C GLN A 104 -4.58 -8.62 1.94
N GLN A 105 -3.72 -9.33 1.21
CA GLN A 105 -4.09 -9.97 -0.05
C GLN A 105 -5.21 -11.00 0.17
N LEU A 106 -5.10 -11.81 1.23
CA LEU A 106 -6.13 -12.76 1.60
C LEU A 106 -7.47 -12.08 1.86
N ILE A 107 -7.49 -10.96 2.58
CA ILE A 107 -8.71 -10.21 2.87
C ILE A 107 -9.39 -9.71 1.61
N VAL A 108 -8.64 -9.07 0.69
CA VAL A 108 -9.24 -8.52 -0.54
C VAL A 108 -9.63 -9.61 -1.53
N CYS A 109 -9.00 -10.79 -1.47
CA CYS A 109 -9.37 -11.94 -2.30
C CYS A 109 -10.51 -12.76 -1.70
N TYR A 110 -10.71 -12.74 -0.38
CA TYR A 110 -11.62 -13.61 0.34
C TYR A 110 -13.04 -13.58 -0.23
N GLN A 111 -13.58 -14.75 -0.57
CA GLN A 111 -14.92 -14.93 -1.12
C GLN A 111 -15.24 -14.12 -2.38
N THR A 112 -14.24 -13.64 -3.12
CA THR A 112 -14.47 -12.97 -4.41
C THR A 112 -14.98 -13.90 -5.50
N LYS A 113 -14.79 -15.22 -5.34
CA LYS A 113 -15.10 -16.26 -6.34
C LYS A 113 -14.33 -16.09 -7.65
N LEU A 114 -13.22 -15.34 -7.62
CA LEU A 114 -12.29 -15.21 -8.74
C LEU A 114 -11.18 -16.26 -8.62
N HIS A 115 -10.56 -16.58 -9.76
CA HIS A 115 -9.27 -17.24 -9.79
C HIS A 115 -8.15 -16.21 -9.90
N PHE A 116 -7.04 -16.40 -9.20
CA PHE A 116 -5.89 -15.50 -9.19
C PHE A 116 -4.63 -16.21 -9.68
N GLU A 117 -3.88 -15.52 -10.54
CA GLU A 117 -2.54 -15.90 -11.00
C GLU A 117 -1.55 -14.79 -10.64
N ASN A 118 -0.37 -15.15 -10.13
CA ASN A 118 0.71 -14.21 -9.89
C ASN A 118 1.55 -14.01 -11.16
N VAL A 119 1.75 -12.74 -11.53
CA VAL A 119 2.45 -12.36 -12.78
C VAL A 119 3.72 -11.54 -12.54
N GLY A 120 4.23 -11.52 -11.31
CA GLY A 120 5.37 -10.68 -10.91
C GLY A 120 5.05 -9.18 -10.97
N ALA A 121 6.00 -8.32 -10.65
CA ALA A 121 5.78 -6.88 -10.65
C ALA A 121 5.68 -6.32 -12.09
N LYS A 122 4.51 -5.76 -12.45
CA LYS A 122 4.30 -5.12 -13.77
C LYS A 122 4.69 -3.65 -13.81
N ASP A 123 4.62 -2.97 -12.67
CA ASP A 123 4.89 -1.53 -12.54
C ASP A 123 6.02 -1.34 -11.51
N GLN A 124 7.26 -1.71 -11.86
CA GLN A 124 8.42 -1.56 -10.97
C GLN A 124 8.88 -0.10 -10.90
N GLY A 125 9.20 0.37 -9.69
CA GLY A 125 9.95 1.60 -9.48
C GLY A 125 11.36 1.50 -10.08
N LYS A 126 11.98 2.65 -10.41
CA LYS A 126 13.38 2.67 -10.88
C LYS A 126 14.31 2.10 -9.81
N SER A 127 15.23 1.23 -10.21
CA SER A 127 16.26 0.69 -9.31
C SER A 127 17.13 1.81 -8.74
N PRO A 128 17.49 1.75 -7.44
CA PRO A 128 18.38 2.71 -6.83
C PRO A 128 19.79 2.67 -7.46
N THR A 129 20.49 3.81 -7.47
CA THR A 129 21.88 3.90 -7.93
C THR A 129 22.81 3.08 -7.04
N ALA A 130 23.81 2.42 -7.66
CA ALA A 130 24.82 1.65 -6.93
C ALA A 130 25.59 2.55 -5.94
N ILE A 131 25.93 1.99 -4.78
CA ILE A 131 26.86 2.66 -3.85
C ILE A 131 28.27 2.42 -4.37
N VAL A 132 28.96 3.50 -4.69
CA VAL A 132 30.37 3.50 -5.09
C VAL A 132 31.17 4.04 -3.91
N LEU A 133 32.12 3.26 -3.41
CA LEU A 133 33.11 3.72 -2.45
C LEU A 133 34.38 4.12 -3.20
N ASN A 134 35.03 5.17 -2.75
CA ASN A 134 36.40 5.48 -3.17
C ASN A 134 37.35 4.83 -2.18
N VAL A 135 38.03 3.77 -2.62
CA VAL A 135 39.07 3.09 -1.83
C VAL A 135 40.39 3.37 -2.54
N ASN A 136 41.34 4.02 -1.85
CA ASN A 136 42.66 4.36 -2.39
C ASN A 136 42.65 5.12 -3.74
N GLY A 137 41.66 6.00 -3.94
CA GLY A 137 41.50 6.76 -5.19
C GLY A 137 40.89 5.97 -6.35
N GLN A 138 40.54 4.69 -6.15
CA GLN A 138 39.77 3.89 -7.10
C GLN A 138 38.30 3.82 -6.69
N GLN A 139 37.41 4.01 -7.66
CA GLN A 139 35.97 3.81 -7.48
C GLN A 139 35.66 2.32 -7.47
N GLU A 140 35.48 1.76 -6.29
CA GLU A 140 34.99 0.39 -6.12
C GLU A 140 33.47 0.39 -5.92
N LYS A 141 32.76 -0.42 -6.70
CA LYS A 141 31.34 -0.66 -6.49
C LYS A 141 31.17 -1.55 -5.26
N PHE A 142 30.91 -0.92 -4.12
CA PHE A 142 30.80 -1.60 -2.84
C PHE A 142 29.53 -2.43 -2.71
N GLN A 143 28.39 -1.93 -3.20
CA GLN A 143 27.15 -2.70 -3.21
C GLN A 143 26.14 -2.20 -4.24
N VAL A 144 25.55 -3.13 -4.99
CA VAL A 144 24.36 -2.85 -5.80
C VAL A 144 23.17 -2.90 -4.85
N ARG A 145 22.59 -1.74 -4.52
CA ARG A 145 21.26 -1.72 -3.90
C ARG A 145 20.22 -2.12 -4.94
N GLN A 146 19.22 -2.86 -4.52
CA GLN A 146 18.11 -3.28 -5.36
C GLN A 146 16.80 -2.91 -4.70
N ALA A 147 15.80 -2.65 -5.54
CA ALA A 147 14.43 -2.50 -5.10
C ALA A 147 13.90 -3.91 -4.77
N ALA A 148 13.68 -4.18 -3.48
CA ALA A 148 13.13 -5.44 -3.01
C ALA A 148 11.63 -5.28 -2.71
N HIS A 149 10.81 -6.20 -3.24
CA HIS A 149 9.37 -6.18 -3.00
C HIS A 149 9.05 -6.93 -1.71
N SER A 150 8.47 -6.22 -0.73
CA SER A 150 7.97 -6.89 0.48
C SER A 150 6.67 -7.65 0.24
N SER A 151 6.11 -7.66 -0.98
CA SER A 151 4.98 -8.53 -1.32
C SER A 151 5.47 -9.72 -2.13
N THR A 152 5.12 -10.94 -1.71
CA THR A 152 5.35 -12.17 -2.49
C THR A 152 4.57 -12.17 -3.81
N SER A 153 3.41 -11.48 -3.83
CA SER A 153 2.53 -11.37 -5.00
C SER A 153 2.19 -9.91 -5.31
N PRO A 154 3.15 -9.11 -5.81
CA PRO A 154 2.96 -7.67 -5.99
C PRO A 154 1.86 -7.34 -7.02
N CYS A 155 1.60 -8.24 -7.98
CA CYS A 155 0.53 -8.10 -8.95
C CYS A 155 -0.21 -9.44 -9.11
N LEU A 156 -1.52 -9.39 -8.92
CA LEU A 156 -2.43 -10.51 -9.18
C LEU A 156 -3.22 -10.23 -10.46
N VAL A 157 -3.32 -11.24 -11.33
CA VAL A 157 -4.29 -11.25 -12.43
C VAL A 157 -5.47 -12.09 -12.00
N ALA A 158 -6.66 -11.53 -12.07
CA ALA A 158 -7.90 -12.21 -11.75
C ALA A 158 -8.60 -12.70 -13.03
N TYR A 159 -9.27 -13.83 -12.90
CA TYR A 159 -10.08 -14.47 -13.93
C TYR A 159 -11.43 -14.87 -13.35
N ASP A 160 -12.45 -14.93 -14.19
CA ASP A 160 -13.70 -15.61 -13.83
C ASP A 160 -13.41 -17.10 -13.56
N GLN A 161 -13.94 -17.61 -12.44
CA GLN A 161 -13.65 -18.97 -11.97
C GLN A 161 -14.19 -20.04 -12.92
N ALA A 162 -15.38 -19.83 -13.49
CA ALA A 162 -15.97 -20.81 -14.41
C ALA A 162 -15.18 -20.86 -15.72
N GLN A 163 -14.79 -19.69 -16.25
CA GLN A 163 -13.93 -19.62 -17.43
C GLN A 163 -12.56 -20.25 -17.18
N TRP A 164 -11.97 -20.04 -16.00
CA TRP A 164 -10.70 -20.65 -15.63
C TRP A 164 -10.80 -22.17 -15.54
N GLN A 165 -11.86 -22.70 -14.95
CA GLN A 165 -12.11 -24.14 -14.87
C GLN A 165 -12.28 -24.76 -16.26
N ALA A 166 -13.01 -24.10 -17.17
CA ALA A 166 -13.14 -24.54 -18.55
C ALA A 166 -11.78 -24.59 -19.28
N PHE A 167 -10.90 -23.61 -19.04
CA PHE A 167 -9.53 -23.61 -19.56
C PHE A 167 -8.70 -24.78 -19.00
N GLN A 168 -8.72 -24.99 -17.67
CA GLN A 168 -7.99 -26.09 -17.02
C GLN A 168 -8.47 -27.47 -17.51
N ALA A 169 -9.75 -27.60 -17.84
CA ALA A 169 -10.32 -28.82 -18.43
C ALA A 169 -10.00 -29.00 -19.93
N GLY A 170 -9.32 -28.05 -20.57
CA GLY A 170 -9.03 -28.07 -22.01
C GLY A 170 -10.26 -27.77 -22.89
N ALA A 171 -11.39 -27.35 -22.30
CA ALA A 171 -12.63 -27.08 -23.00
C ALA A 171 -12.71 -25.67 -23.60
N ALA A 172 -11.82 -24.75 -23.19
CA ALA A 172 -11.77 -23.37 -23.65
C ALA A 172 -10.32 -22.85 -23.70
N PRO A 173 -10.02 -21.81 -24.50
CA PRO A 173 -8.73 -21.11 -24.41
C PRO A 173 -8.58 -20.37 -23.07
N LYS A 174 -7.34 -19.99 -22.71
CA LYS A 174 -7.07 -19.23 -21.48
C LYS A 174 -7.89 -17.93 -21.49
N PRO A 175 -8.73 -17.67 -20.48
CA PRO A 175 -9.53 -16.45 -20.44
C PRO A 175 -8.65 -15.21 -20.35
N GLN A 176 -9.16 -14.09 -20.89
CA GLN A 176 -8.50 -12.81 -20.74
C GLN A 176 -8.67 -12.30 -19.30
N GLY A 177 -7.62 -12.46 -18.49
CA GLY A 177 -7.60 -11.93 -17.13
C GLY A 177 -7.43 -10.41 -17.08
N PHE A 178 -7.64 -9.84 -15.90
CA PHE A 178 -7.41 -8.42 -15.61
C PHE A 178 -6.52 -8.26 -14.38
N VAL A 179 -5.71 -7.20 -14.33
CA VAL A 179 -4.90 -6.90 -13.14
C VAL A 179 -5.84 -6.49 -12.01
N PHE A 180 -5.90 -7.32 -10.98
CA PHE A 180 -6.81 -7.16 -9.86
C PHE A 180 -6.45 -5.89 -9.07
N LEU A 181 -7.46 -5.05 -8.81
CA LEU A 181 -7.32 -3.79 -8.08
C LEU A 181 -6.26 -2.84 -8.66
N LYS A 182 -5.96 -2.90 -9.96
CA LYS A 182 -4.92 -2.07 -10.59
C LYS A 182 -5.10 -0.58 -10.23
N ASN A 183 -3.98 0.09 -9.94
CA ASN A 183 -3.89 1.53 -9.65
C ASN A 183 -4.60 2.00 -8.36
N THR A 184 -5.23 1.10 -7.59
CA THR A 184 -5.73 1.38 -6.23
C THR A 184 -4.59 1.63 -5.25
N ASP A 185 -4.92 2.14 -4.07
CA ASP A 185 -3.92 2.32 -3.02
C ASP A 185 -3.34 0.96 -2.57
N TYR A 186 -4.18 -0.08 -2.46
CA TYR A 186 -3.72 -1.46 -2.24
C TYR A 186 -2.68 -1.92 -3.27
N TYR A 187 -2.97 -1.74 -4.57
CA TYR A 187 -2.04 -2.18 -5.62
C TYR A 187 -0.70 -1.45 -5.53
N ARG A 188 -0.72 -0.16 -5.19
CA ARG A 188 0.51 0.63 -5.01
C ARG A 188 1.29 0.16 -3.80
N THR A 189 0.63 -0.13 -2.68
CA THR A 189 1.26 -0.70 -1.48
C THR A 189 1.93 -2.03 -1.80
N MET A 190 1.25 -2.92 -2.50
CA MET A 190 1.79 -4.23 -2.89
C MET A 190 2.98 -4.12 -3.85
N ASN A 191 3.02 -3.07 -4.68
CA ASN A 191 4.13 -2.81 -5.60
C ASN A 191 5.23 -1.92 -4.99
N ALA A 192 5.07 -1.43 -3.76
CA ALA A 192 6.10 -0.64 -3.10
C ALA A 192 7.36 -1.48 -2.84
N THR A 193 8.52 -0.85 -2.94
CA THR A 193 9.82 -1.49 -2.77
C THR A 193 10.60 -0.85 -1.65
N MET A 194 11.41 -1.65 -0.96
CA MET A 194 12.40 -1.19 0.00
C MET A 194 13.76 -1.14 -0.68
N ASN A 195 14.52 -0.07 -0.42
CA ASN A 195 15.87 0.09 -0.92
C ASN A 195 16.83 -0.76 -0.06
N MET A 196 17.14 -1.98 -0.51
CA MET A 196 17.89 -2.96 0.27
C MET A 196 19.12 -3.49 -0.47
N PRO A 197 20.07 -4.11 0.25
CA PRO A 197 21.17 -4.86 -0.36
C PRO A 197 20.69 -5.91 -1.35
N LYS A 198 21.43 -6.11 -2.46
CA LYS A 198 21.15 -7.17 -3.45
C LYS A 198 20.96 -8.56 -2.81
N CYS A 199 21.71 -8.91 -1.78
CA CYS A 199 21.59 -10.21 -1.11
C CYS A 199 20.20 -10.45 -0.50
N VAL A 200 19.45 -9.41 -0.15
CA VAL A 200 18.06 -9.55 0.34
C VAL A 200 17.12 -9.86 -0.81
N ASN A 201 17.25 -9.17 -1.94
CA ASN A 201 16.45 -9.47 -3.13
C ASN A 201 16.80 -10.86 -3.71
N ASP A 202 18.06 -11.27 -3.64
CA ASP A 202 18.45 -12.64 -4.02
C ASP A 202 17.89 -13.68 -3.06
N ALA A 203 17.79 -13.38 -1.75
CA ALA A 203 17.12 -14.24 -0.79
C ALA A 203 15.62 -14.37 -1.09
N ASP A 204 14.95 -13.27 -1.43
CA ASP A 204 13.55 -13.30 -1.89
C ASP A 204 13.39 -14.20 -3.12
N ARG A 205 14.28 -14.08 -4.11
CA ARG A 205 14.26 -14.93 -5.30
C ARG A 205 14.51 -16.40 -4.95
N GLU A 206 15.44 -16.68 -4.05
CA GLU A 206 15.76 -18.05 -3.63
C GLU A 206 14.57 -18.76 -2.97
N ILE A 207 13.62 -18.03 -2.36
CA ILE A 207 12.41 -18.60 -1.75
C ILE A 207 11.14 -18.43 -2.59
N ASP A 208 11.03 -17.39 -3.41
CA ASP A 208 9.80 -17.05 -4.14
C ASP A 208 9.74 -17.72 -5.52
N GLU A 209 10.86 -17.69 -6.26
CA GLU A 209 10.89 -18.15 -7.66
C GLU A 209 12.28 -18.59 -8.13
N LYS A 210 12.37 -19.83 -8.64
CA LYS A 210 13.51 -20.27 -9.46
C LYS A 210 13.03 -20.55 -10.88
N ARG A 211 13.92 -20.39 -11.87
CA ARG A 211 13.63 -20.46 -13.33
C ARG A 211 12.82 -21.69 -13.79
N ARG A 212 12.67 -22.76 -12.98
CA ARG A 212 11.94 -23.99 -13.33
C ARG A 212 11.15 -24.63 -12.17
N GLU A 213 11.24 -24.11 -10.95
CA GLU A 213 10.56 -24.66 -9.78
C GLU A 213 9.73 -23.58 -9.12
N SER A 214 8.46 -23.89 -8.90
CA SER A 214 7.52 -22.98 -8.28
C SER A 214 7.61 -23.19 -6.75
N LEU A 215 8.15 -22.18 -6.05
CA LEU A 215 8.44 -22.25 -4.62
C LEU A 215 7.31 -21.59 -3.81
N LEU A 216 7.61 -20.60 -2.98
CA LEU A 216 6.63 -19.93 -2.13
C LEU A 216 5.54 -19.22 -2.95
N ARG A 217 5.86 -18.67 -4.12
CA ARG A 217 4.91 -17.89 -4.92
C ARG A 217 3.70 -18.70 -5.37
N THR A 218 3.89 -19.93 -5.83
CA THR A 218 2.79 -20.79 -6.29
C THR A 218 2.02 -21.39 -5.13
N LYS A 219 2.71 -21.70 -4.02
CA LYS A 219 2.03 -22.08 -2.76
C LYS A 219 1.12 -20.96 -2.27
N ALA A 220 1.64 -19.73 -2.26
CA ALA A 220 0.89 -18.52 -1.93
C ALA A 220 -0.31 -18.31 -2.86
N GLU A 221 -0.15 -18.52 -4.18
CA GLU A 221 -1.25 -18.49 -5.15
C GLU A 221 -2.33 -19.54 -4.85
N GLY A 222 -1.94 -20.77 -4.53
CA GLY A 222 -2.86 -21.83 -4.14
C GLY A 222 -3.65 -21.49 -2.87
N ILE A 223 -2.98 -20.92 -1.87
CA ILE A 223 -3.62 -20.43 -0.63
C ILE A 223 -4.59 -19.29 -0.94
N LEU A 224 -4.20 -18.29 -1.74
CA LEU A 224 -5.06 -17.17 -2.16
C LEU A 224 -6.32 -17.67 -2.85
N ASN A 225 -6.19 -18.63 -3.77
CA ASN A 225 -7.33 -19.19 -4.50
C ASN A 225 -8.29 -19.96 -3.58
N ARG A 226 -7.78 -20.74 -2.60
CA ARG A 226 -8.67 -21.37 -1.59
C ARG A 226 -9.39 -20.34 -0.74
N ALA A 227 -8.72 -19.25 -0.33
CA ALA A 227 -9.36 -18.15 0.37
C ALA A 227 -10.41 -17.43 -0.50
N ALA A 228 -10.13 -17.25 -1.80
CA ALA A 228 -11.03 -16.64 -2.76
C ALA A 228 -12.34 -17.43 -2.94
N GLN A 229 -12.25 -18.75 -2.85
CA GLN A 229 -13.42 -19.62 -2.87
C GLN A 229 -14.12 -19.72 -1.50
N GLY A 230 -13.49 -19.25 -0.43
CA GLY A 230 -14.00 -19.31 0.94
C GLY A 230 -13.78 -20.67 1.62
N VAL A 231 -12.87 -21.50 1.09
CA VAL A 231 -12.51 -22.81 1.64
C VAL A 231 -11.73 -22.67 2.95
N VAL A 232 -10.85 -21.65 3.00
CA VAL A 232 -10.10 -21.26 4.20
C VAL A 232 -10.38 -19.80 4.54
N THR A 233 -10.37 -19.45 5.83
CA THR A 233 -10.46 -18.05 6.24
C THR A 233 -9.10 -17.34 6.09
N PRO A 234 -9.06 -16.00 6.02
CA PRO A 234 -7.79 -15.26 5.92
C PRO A 234 -6.79 -15.60 7.04
N GLU A 235 -7.25 -15.88 8.25
CA GLU A 235 -6.42 -16.23 9.40
C GLU A 235 -5.80 -17.62 9.22
N GLN A 236 -6.60 -18.61 8.79
CA GLN A 236 -6.12 -19.96 8.51
C GLN A 236 -5.09 -19.96 7.38
N ALA A 237 -5.42 -19.26 6.29
CA ALA A 237 -4.56 -19.11 5.13
C ALA A 237 -3.23 -18.38 5.45
N LEU A 238 -3.26 -17.40 6.35
CA LEU A 238 -2.04 -16.72 6.79
C LEU A 238 -1.10 -17.67 7.54
N ASN A 239 -1.65 -18.49 8.46
CA ASN A 239 -0.87 -19.49 9.17
C ASN A 239 -0.24 -20.50 8.21
N GLU A 240 -1.01 -20.99 7.23
CA GLU A 240 -0.49 -21.86 6.18
C GLU A 240 0.65 -21.18 5.40
N PHE A 241 0.49 -19.91 5.01
CA PHE A 241 1.54 -19.17 4.31
C PHE A 241 2.83 -19.03 5.11
N ILE A 242 2.74 -18.74 6.40
CA ILE A 242 3.93 -18.63 7.27
C ILE A 242 4.66 -19.98 7.36
N GLN A 243 3.91 -21.09 7.47
CA GLN A 243 4.49 -22.43 7.46
C GLN A 243 5.19 -22.73 6.14
N GLU A 244 4.54 -22.46 5.02
CA GLU A 244 5.15 -22.66 3.69
C GLU A 244 6.37 -21.75 3.48
N ALA A 245 6.36 -20.53 3.99
CA ALA A 245 7.50 -19.62 3.94
C ALA A 245 8.69 -20.16 4.76
N LEU A 246 8.44 -20.69 5.96
CA LEU A 246 9.49 -21.33 6.78
C LEU A 246 10.09 -22.56 6.09
N VAL A 247 9.26 -23.40 5.47
CA VAL A 247 9.71 -24.55 4.68
C VAL A 247 10.60 -24.09 3.52
N GLU A 248 10.19 -23.08 2.75
CA GLU A 248 10.99 -22.60 1.62
C GLU A 248 12.28 -21.90 2.05
N VAL A 249 12.29 -21.21 3.18
CA VAL A 249 13.52 -20.66 3.78
C VAL A 249 14.48 -21.80 4.15
N ALA A 250 14.00 -22.87 4.80
CA ALA A 250 14.83 -24.02 5.16
C ALA A 250 15.39 -24.73 3.91
N ASN A 251 14.55 -24.95 2.90
CA ASN A 251 14.94 -25.55 1.63
C ASN A 251 15.99 -24.69 0.91
N GLY A 252 15.78 -23.37 0.84
CA GLY A 252 16.74 -22.42 0.26
C GLY A 252 18.10 -22.47 0.95
N ARG A 253 18.11 -22.51 2.29
CA ARG A 253 19.36 -22.66 3.06
C ARG A 253 20.07 -23.98 2.73
N GLN A 254 19.35 -25.10 2.71
CA GLN A 254 19.93 -26.41 2.39
C GLN A 254 20.54 -26.44 0.98
N ARG A 255 19.86 -25.85 -0.01
CA ARG A 255 20.38 -25.74 -1.39
C ARG A 255 21.68 -24.93 -1.45
N LEU A 256 21.72 -23.76 -0.81
CA LEU A 256 22.92 -22.91 -0.81
C LEU A 256 24.09 -23.58 -0.09
N VAL A 257 23.84 -24.32 1.00
CA VAL A 257 24.86 -25.12 1.69
C VAL A 257 25.39 -26.22 0.77
N ALA A 258 24.50 -26.99 0.14
CA ALA A 258 24.89 -28.10 -0.73
C ALA A 258 25.72 -27.65 -1.93
N LEU A 259 25.39 -26.47 -2.48
CA LEU A 259 26.11 -25.88 -3.62
C LEU A 259 27.35 -25.08 -3.19
N GLN A 260 27.54 -24.80 -1.90
CA GLN A 260 28.58 -23.94 -1.35
C GLN A 260 28.60 -22.53 -2.00
N THR A 261 27.42 -21.96 -2.23
CA THR A 261 27.24 -20.67 -2.93
C THR A 261 26.56 -19.63 -2.05
N ASP A 262 26.85 -18.36 -2.33
CA ASP A 262 26.14 -17.18 -1.81
C ASP A 262 25.96 -17.12 -0.26
N PRO A 263 27.06 -17.09 0.52
CA PRO A 263 27.01 -17.08 1.98
C PRO A 263 26.24 -15.88 2.57
N LEU A 264 26.18 -14.76 1.86
CA LEU A 264 25.38 -13.60 2.26
C LEU A 264 23.87 -13.85 2.17
N VAL A 265 23.44 -14.54 1.12
CA VAL A 265 22.02 -14.91 0.94
C VAL A 265 21.65 -15.91 2.03
N GLN A 266 22.54 -16.87 2.33
CA GLN A 266 22.35 -17.81 3.42
C GLN A 266 22.19 -17.11 4.79
N GLU A 267 22.99 -16.08 5.08
CA GLU A 267 22.85 -15.29 6.31
C GLU A 267 21.52 -14.53 6.36
N VAL A 268 21.08 -13.93 5.25
CA VAL A 268 19.76 -13.29 5.17
C VAL A 268 18.64 -14.29 5.46
N LEU A 269 18.73 -15.51 4.91
CA LEU A 269 17.73 -16.56 5.16
C LEU A 269 17.68 -17.00 6.64
N VAL A 270 18.80 -16.96 7.37
CA VAL A 270 18.80 -17.17 8.84
C VAL A 270 17.98 -16.09 9.55
N TYR A 271 18.07 -14.83 9.12
CA TYR A 271 17.21 -13.78 9.65
C TYR A 271 15.73 -13.99 9.28
N TYR A 272 15.44 -14.43 8.05
CA TYR A 272 14.06 -14.72 7.63
C TYR A 272 13.43 -15.80 8.52
N GLU A 273 14.12 -16.92 8.72
CA GLU A 273 13.66 -18.02 9.57
C GLU A 273 13.40 -17.55 11.01
N ARG A 274 14.36 -16.81 11.58
CA ARG A 274 14.24 -16.26 12.94
C ARG A 274 13.02 -15.33 13.06
N TYR A 275 12.81 -14.43 12.10
CA TYR A 275 11.73 -13.45 12.18
C TYR A 275 10.37 -14.06 11.86
N LEU A 276 10.28 -14.97 10.89
CA LEU A 276 9.05 -15.73 10.62
C LEU A 276 8.65 -16.59 11.82
N THR A 277 9.60 -17.27 12.45
CA THR A 277 9.35 -18.09 13.66
C THR A 277 8.87 -17.21 14.82
N LYS A 278 9.51 -16.06 15.02
CA LYS A 278 9.07 -15.09 16.03
C LYS A 278 7.66 -14.58 15.73
N PHE A 279 7.37 -14.24 14.47
CA PHE A 279 6.07 -13.73 14.05
C PHE A 279 4.97 -14.79 14.22
N GLN A 280 5.25 -16.04 13.87
CA GLN A 280 4.38 -17.18 14.12
C GLN A 280 4.11 -17.37 15.62
N GLY A 281 5.15 -17.26 16.45
CA GLY A 281 5.02 -17.27 17.91
C GLY A 281 4.09 -16.15 18.40
N ILE A 282 4.26 -14.92 17.90
CA ILE A 282 3.39 -13.79 18.24
C ILE A 282 1.93 -14.09 17.86
N ILE A 283 1.65 -14.59 16.65
CA ILE A 283 0.27 -14.93 16.23
C ILE A 283 -0.34 -16.01 17.14
N ARG A 284 0.45 -17.01 17.52
CA ARG A 284 0.00 -18.11 18.37
C ARG A 284 -0.23 -17.66 19.82
N ASP A 285 0.67 -16.85 20.35
CA ASP A 285 0.71 -16.49 21.77
C ASP A 285 -0.20 -15.27 22.06
N ASP A 286 -0.53 -14.46 21.05
CA ASP A 286 -1.48 -13.35 21.12
C ASP A 286 -2.72 -13.64 20.24
N PRO A 287 -3.79 -14.22 20.78
CA PRO A 287 -5.00 -14.57 20.01
C PRO A 287 -5.68 -13.34 19.38
N ASN A 288 -5.37 -12.14 19.87
CA ASN A 288 -5.89 -10.88 19.35
C ASN A 288 -4.92 -10.21 18.37
N PHE A 289 -3.81 -10.85 17.98
CA PHE A 289 -2.80 -10.23 17.10
C PHE A 289 -3.40 -9.79 15.76
N LEU A 290 -4.17 -10.67 15.12
CA LEU A 290 -4.81 -10.36 13.83
C LEU A 290 -5.90 -9.32 14.01
N GLU A 291 -6.62 -9.34 15.13
CA GLU A 291 -7.58 -8.28 15.47
C GLU A 291 -6.86 -6.93 15.59
N LYS A 292 -5.78 -6.85 16.37
CA LYS A 292 -4.94 -5.64 16.50
C LYS A 292 -4.44 -5.16 15.14
N SER A 293 -4.00 -6.08 14.29
CA SER A 293 -3.53 -5.79 12.92
C SER A 293 -4.64 -5.28 11.99
N LEU A 294 -5.90 -5.52 12.32
CA LEU A 294 -7.07 -4.99 11.60
C LEU A 294 -7.61 -3.70 12.22
N SER A 295 -6.95 -3.19 13.27
CA SER A 295 -7.49 -2.19 14.18
C SER A 295 -8.86 -2.65 14.69
N LEU A 296 -8.87 -3.84 15.30
CA LEU A 296 -9.99 -4.43 16.02
C LEU A 296 -9.53 -4.76 17.44
N LYS A 297 -10.36 -4.44 18.41
CA LYS A 297 -10.23 -4.88 19.78
C LYS A 297 -11.55 -5.55 20.12
N ILE A 298 -11.63 -6.87 20.06
CA ILE A 298 -12.88 -7.57 20.38
C ILE A 298 -12.85 -7.91 21.86
N GLY A 299 -13.03 -6.87 22.69
CA GLY A 299 -12.71 -6.90 24.10
C GLY A 299 -13.94 -7.00 24.97
N ASP A 300 -14.48 -8.22 25.12
CA ASP A 300 -15.23 -8.57 26.33
C ASP A 300 -15.34 -10.10 26.47
N GLU A 301 -15.23 -10.63 27.70
CA GLU A 301 -15.45 -12.06 28.02
C GLU A 301 -16.88 -12.53 27.62
N THR A 302 -17.78 -11.56 27.39
CA THR A 302 -19.17 -11.77 26.99
C THR A 302 -19.36 -11.99 25.48
N GLN A 303 -18.35 -11.77 24.63
CA GLN A 303 -18.48 -11.97 23.18
C GLN A 303 -18.20 -13.42 22.78
N SER A 304 -19.22 -14.09 22.24
CA SER A 304 -19.09 -15.44 21.68
C SER A 304 -18.14 -15.46 20.48
N GLU A 305 -17.48 -16.59 20.23
CA GLU A 305 -16.68 -16.82 19.01
C GLU A 305 -17.46 -16.56 17.71
N GLN A 306 -18.78 -16.77 17.74
CA GLN A 306 -19.67 -16.43 16.64
C GLN A 306 -19.69 -14.91 16.38
N SER A 307 -19.75 -14.08 17.42
CA SER A 307 -19.73 -12.62 17.31
C SER A 307 -18.41 -12.13 16.73
N LYS A 308 -17.29 -12.70 17.17
CA LYS A 308 -15.96 -12.39 16.61
C LYS A 308 -15.90 -12.67 15.11
N ARG A 309 -16.38 -13.84 14.68
CA ARG A 309 -16.42 -14.21 13.25
C ARG A 309 -17.28 -13.26 12.43
N VAL A 310 -18.40 -12.79 12.98
CA VAL A 310 -19.25 -11.79 12.31
C VAL A 310 -18.48 -10.47 12.15
N ILE A 311 -17.88 -9.96 13.23
CA ILE A 311 -17.09 -8.73 13.21
C ILE A 311 -15.95 -8.79 12.19
N LEU A 312 -15.21 -9.90 12.16
CA LEU A 312 -14.12 -10.12 11.19
C LEU A 312 -14.64 -10.14 9.75
N ARG A 313 -15.75 -10.85 9.48
CA ARG A 313 -16.39 -10.85 8.15
C ARG A 313 -16.82 -9.46 7.71
N MET A 314 -17.41 -8.67 8.61
CA MET A 314 -17.81 -7.29 8.33
C MET A 314 -16.58 -6.45 7.99
N ARG A 315 -15.49 -6.59 8.76
CA ARG A 315 -14.23 -5.88 8.51
C ARG A 315 -13.63 -6.25 7.16
N TYR A 316 -13.58 -7.54 6.83
CA TYR A 316 -13.06 -8.01 5.54
C TYR A 316 -13.88 -7.48 4.37
N ALA A 317 -15.21 -7.56 4.46
CA ALA A 317 -16.10 -7.03 3.45
C ALA A 317 -15.91 -5.51 3.27
N ALA A 318 -15.80 -4.76 4.36
CA ALA A 318 -15.59 -3.31 4.34
C ALA A 318 -14.28 -2.93 3.61
N VAL A 319 -13.17 -3.58 3.97
CA VAL A 319 -11.85 -3.35 3.33
C VAL A 319 -11.89 -3.72 1.85
N ARG A 320 -12.41 -4.92 1.52
CA ARG A 320 -12.51 -5.42 0.15
C ARG A 320 -13.38 -4.51 -0.72
N ASN A 321 -14.57 -4.16 -0.26
CA ASN A 321 -15.52 -3.34 -1.01
C ASN A 321 -14.93 -1.96 -1.31
N CYS A 322 -14.24 -1.34 -0.34
CA CYS A 322 -13.54 -0.08 -0.56
C CYS A 322 -12.53 -0.15 -1.72
N GLN A 323 -11.76 -1.24 -1.82
CA GLN A 323 -10.78 -1.39 -2.91
C GLN A 323 -11.44 -1.68 -4.25
N ILE A 324 -12.47 -2.53 -4.28
CA ILE A 324 -13.22 -2.83 -5.50
C ILE A 324 -13.83 -1.54 -6.06
N GLN A 325 -14.43 -0.72 -5.20
CA GLN A 325 -15.01 0.56 -5.56
C GLN A 325 -13.96 1.56 -6.07
N GLN A 326 -12.80 1.65 -5.41
CA GLN A 326 -11.69 2.46 -5.90
C GLN A 326 -11.21 2.00 -7.28
N SER A 327 -11.09 0.67 -7.47
CA SER A 327 -10.70 0.08 -8.75
C SER A 327 -11.70 0.42 -9.85
N ALA A 328 -13.00 0.37 -9.58
CA ALA A 328 -14.05 0.69 -10.54
C ALA A 328 -13.94 2.15 -11.05
N LEU A 329 -13.74 3.11 -10.14
CA LEU A 329 -13.51 4.52 -10.51
C LEU A 329 -12.29 4.67 -11.43
N ILE A 330 -11.19 4.00 -11.10
CA ILE A 330 -9.96 4.12 -11.87
C ILE A 330 -10.10 3.43 -13.23
N GLN A 331 -10.79 2.29 -13.31
CA GLN A 331 -11.07 1.61 -14.57
C GLN A 331 -11.91 2.47 -15.51
N LYS A 332 -12.91 3.21 -14.99
CA LYS A 332 -13.66 4.20 -15.77
C LYS A 332 -12.75 5.27 -16.38
N ILE A 333 -11.83 5.82 -15.59
CA ILE A 333 -10.84 6.81 -16.06
C ILE A 333 -9.94 6.19 -17.14
N GLU A 334 -9.43 4.98 -16.90
CA GLU A 334 -8.56 4.27 -17.84
C GLU A 334 -9.30 3.90 -19.15
N GLY A 335 -10.61 3.66 -19.09
CA GLY A 335 -11.48 3.40 -20.24
C GLY A 335 -11.54 4.56 -21.23
N VAL A 336 -11.45 5.81 -20.74
CA VAL A 336 -11.37 7.01 -21.59
C VAL A 336 -9.92 7.33 -21.96
N LYS A 337 -8.99 7.18 -21.01
CA LYS A 337 -7.59 7.51 -21.20
C LYS A 337 -6.90 6.64 -22.26
N LYS A 338 -7.14 5.33 -22.28
CA LYS A 338 -6.45 4.40 -23.19
C LYS A 338 -6.77 4.66 -24.68
N PRO A 339 -8.03 4.84 -25.10
CA PRO A 339 -8.36 5.22 -26.47
C PRO A 339 -7.71 6.54 -26.90
N ILE A 340 -7.72 7.55 -26.03
CA ILE A 340 -7.06 8.84 -26.30
C ILE A 340 -5.55 8.65 -26.49
N LEU A 341 -4.91 7.89 -25.60
CA LEU A 341 -3.48 7.58 -25.70
C LEU A 341 -3.18 6.86 -27.02
N ALA A 342 -4.01 5.89 -27.42
CA ALA A 342 -3.85 5.14 -28.65
C ALA A 342 -3.96 6.04 -29.90
N ALA A 343 -4.96 6.94 -29.93
CA ALA A 343 -5.12 7.91 -31.01
C ALA A 343 -3.91 8.85 -31.12
N LEU A 344 -3.44 9.39 -29.99
CA LEU A 344 -2.25 10.26 -29.98
C LEU A 344 -0.97 9.52 -30.36
N ARG A 345 -0.83 8.24 -29.99
CA ARG A 345 0.30 7.41 -30.44
C ARG A 345 0.26 7.20 -31.94
N ALA A 346 -0.90 6.86 -32.50
CA ALA A 346 -1.06 6.69 -33.95
C ALA A 346 -0.65 7.97 -34.71
N ALA A 347 -1.06 9.14 -34.22
CA ALA A 347 -0.66 10.43 -34.79
C ALA A 347 0.83 10.79 -34.57
N ASN A 348 1.50 10.20 -33.57
CA ASN A 348 2.87 10.48 -33.19
C ASN A 348 3.84 9.32 -33.49
N GLY A 349 3.65 8.63 -34.62
CA GLY A 349 4.54 7.55 -35.05
C GLY A 349 4.65 6.40 -34.02
N ASN A 350 3.54 6.04 -33.39
CA ASN A 350 3.39 5.07 -32.31
C ASN A 350 4.14 5.40 -31.00
N ARG A 351 4.69 6.61 -30.86
CA ARG A 351 5.36 7.09 -29.64
C ARG A 351 4.36 7.70 -28.67
N LYS A 352 4.45 7.30 -27.40
CA LYS A 352 3.65 7.91 -26.31
C LYS A 352 4.09 9.37 -26.14
N PRO A 353 3.16 10.34 -26.09
CA PRO A 353 3.51 11.73 -25.79
C PRO A 353 4.20 11.87 -24.44
N ASP A 354 5.21 12.74 -24.37
CA ASP A 354 5.94 13.03 -23.14
C ASP A 354 4.96 13.52 -22.05
N ASN A 355 5.12 13.03 -20.82
CA ASN A 355 4.29 13.42 -19.67
C ASN A 355 2.77 13.25 -19.87
N PHE A 356 2.34 12.37 -20.79
CA PHE A 356 0.92 12.13 -21.07
C PHE A 356 0.07 11.88 -19.82
N ASP A 357 0.53 11.03 -18.90
CA ASP A 357 -0.24 10.70 -17.70
C ASP A 357 -0.47 11.93 -16.81
N ALA A 358 0.56 12.77 -16.64
CA ALA A 358 0.46 14.02 -15.87
C ALA A 358 -0.45 15.04 -16.58
N ALA A 359 -0.30 15.21 -17.90
CA ALA A 359 -1.14 16.10 -18.69
C ALA A 359 -2.62 15.68 -18.67
N PHE A 360 -2.91 14.39 -18.81
CA PHE A 360 -4.26 13.84 -18.74
C PHE A 360 -4.88 14.07 -17.37
N LYS A 361 -4.18 13.74 -16.28
CA LYS A 361 -4.65 13.98 -14.92
C LYS A 361 -4.89 15.46 -14.64
N ALA A 362 -3.98 16.34 -15.06
CA ALA A 362 -4.13 17.78 -14.90
C ALA A 362 -5.35 18.32 -15.66
N HIS A 363 -5.60 17.83 -16.89
CA HIS A 363 -6.78 18.22 -17.66
C HIS A 363 -8.08 17.72 -16.99
N LEU A 364 -8.11 16.46 -16.56
CA LEU A 364 -9.22 15.85 -15.83
C LEU A 364 -9.57 16.64 -14.56
N VAL A 365 -8.56 17.04 -13.77
CA VAL A 365 -8.76 17.90 -12.59
C VAL A 365 -9.30 19.27 -13.00
N SER A 366 -8.79 19.87 -14.08
CA SER A 366 -9.21 21.20 -14.51
C SER A 366 -10.67 21.27 -15.01
N CYS A 367 -11.23 20.16 -15.48
CA CYS A 367 -12.64 20.05 -15.87
C CYS A 367 -13.61 20.21 -14.68
N ALA A 368 -13.15 19.98 -13.44
CA ALA A 368 -14.00 20.18 -12.28
C ALA A 368 -14.30 21.67 -12.05
N ARG A 369 -15.60 22.00 -11.93
CA ARG A 369 -16.09 23.39 -11.81
C ARG A 369 -15.74 24.04 -10.47
N SER A 370 -15.90 23.32 -9.36
CA SER A 370 -15.65 23.84 -8.01
C SER A 370 -14.25 23.47 -7.51
N VAL A 371 -13.66 24.33 -6.68
CA VAL A 371 -12.37 24.07 -6.02
C VAL A 371 -12.41 22.77 -5.22
N GLU A 372 -13.52 22.50 -4.53
CA GLU A 372 -13.74 21.24 -3.80
C GLU A 372 -13.65 20.02 -4.71
N ASN A 373 -14.34 20.02 -5.85
CA ASN A 373 -14.31 18.89 -6.78
C ASN A 373 -12.92 18.71 -7.43
N ARG A 374 -12.18 19.79 -7.65
CA ARG A 374 -10.77 19.70 -8.08
C ARG A 374 -9.94 18.97 -7.02
N GLN A 375 -10.04 19.37 -5.76
CA GLN A 375 -9.33 18.71 -4.65
C GLN A 375 -9.72 17.24 -4.51
N ARG A 376 -11.01 16.90 -4.71
CA ARG A 376 -11.50 15.52 -4.70
C ARG A 376 -10.83 14.68 -5.78
N LEU A 377 -10.77 15.18 -7.02
CA LEU A 377 -10.08 14.50 -8.12
C LEU A 377 -8.57 14.41 -7.90
N GLU A 378 -7.92 15.45 -7.39
CA GLU A 378 -6.48 15.41 -7.07
C GLU A 378 -6.16 14.30 -6.06
N LYS A 379 -6.99 14.16 -5.01
CA LYS A 379 -6.85 13.11 -3.99
C LYS A 379 -7.16 11.70 -4.51
N LEU A 380 -8.12 11.56 -5.44
CA LEU A 380 -8.42 10.27 -6.09
C LEU A 380 -7.25 9.83 -6.97
N LEU A 381 -6.74 10.74 -7.80
CA LEU A 381 -5.69 10.49 -8.78
C LEU A 381 -4.30 10.43 -8.14
N ASN A 382 -4.21 10.81 -6.87
CA ASN A 382 -2.98 11.05 -6.13
C ASN A 382 -2.02 11.95 -6.93
N PHE A 383 -2.54 13.09 -7.39
CA PHE A 383 -1.85 14.00 -8.29
C PHE A 383 -2.28 15.44 -8.01
N SER A 384 -1.35 16.26 -7.54
CA SER A 384 -1.54 17.72 -7.41
C SER A 384 -0.96 18.40 -8.64
N THR A 385 -1.80 19.14 -9.36
CA THR A 385 -1.35 19.86 -10.56
C THR A 385 -0.33 20.93 -10.19
N ALA A 386 -0.57 21.65 -9.09
CA ALA A 386 0.31 22.70 -8.61
C ALA A 386 1.69 22.16 -8.19
N ASN A 387 1.73 21.04 -7.47
CA ASN A 387 3.00 20.46 -7.01
C ASN A 387 3.81 19.94 -8.19
N PHE A 388 3.16 19.26 -9.14
CA PHE A 388 3.83 18.77 -10.34
C PHE A 388 4.42 19.93 -11.16
N GLU A 389 3.65 20.99 -11.39
CA GLU A 389 4.11 22.16 -12.16
C GLU A 389 5.23 22.95 -11.45
N ALA A 390 5.28 22.93 -10.11
CA ALA A 390 6.36 23.53 -9.33
C ALA A 390 7.68 22.73 -9.38
N GLN A 391 7.58 21.40 -9.48
CA GLN A 391 8.75 20.50 -9.46
C GLN A 391 9.32 20.20 -10.85
N VAL A 392 8.49 20.30 -11.90
CA VAL A 392 8.92 19.96 -13.25
C VAL A 392 9.91 20.98 -13.81
N GLN A 393 11.08 20.51 -14.26
CA GLN A 393 12.10 21.37 -14.86
C GLN A 393 11.60 22.04 -16.13
N ARG A 394 12.18 23.21 -16.48
CA ARG A 394 11.74 24.02 -17.63
C ARG A 394 11.60 23.23 -18.94
N ALA A 395 12.57 22.36 -19.28
CA ALA A 395 12.51 21.55 -20.49
C ALA A 395 11.37 20.50 -20.47
N ALA A 396 11.16 19.85 -19.32
CA ALA A 396 10.06 18.90 -19.13
C ALA A 396 8.68 19.61 -19.06
N ARG A 397 8.65 20.86 -18.58
CA ARG A 397 7.46 21.71 -18.54
C ARG A 397 6.96 22.03 -19.95
N THR A 398 7.84 22.39 -20.88
CA THR A 398 7.46 22.66 -22.28
C THR A 398 6.80 21.43 -22.91
N LYS A 399 7.40 20.25 -22.71
CA LYS A 399 6.84 18.97 -23.20
C LYS A 399 5.49 18.66 -22.58
N TYR A 400 5.34 18.85 -21.27
CA TYR A 400 4.06 18.69 -20.58
C TYR A 400 2.97 19.63 -21.12
N LEU A 401 3.29 20.91 -21.33
CA LEU A 401 2.35 21.90 -21.88
C LEU A 401 1.96 21.57 -23.32
N ALA A 402 2.91 21.12 -24.15
CA ALA A 402 2.62 20.66 -25.50
C ALA A 402 1.65 19.46 -25.50
N THR A 403 1.90 18.45 -24.66
CA THR A 403 1.00 17.30 -24.50
C THR A 403 -0.37 17.70 -23.96
N LYS A 404 -0.45 18.69 -23.06
CA LYS A 404 -1.72 19.26 -22.60
C LYS A 404 -2.51 19.90 -23.75
N GLY A 405 -1.83 20.58 -24.67
CA GLY A 405 -2.43 21.10 -25.91
C GLY A 405 -3.02 20.01 -26.78
N LEU A 406 -2.33 18.86 -26.93
CA LEU A 406 -2.82 17.70 -27.68
C LEU A 406 -4.08 17.06 -27.10
N LEU A 407 -4.40 17.30 -25.82
CA LEU A 407 -5.61 16.78 -25.18
C LEU A 407 -6.84 17.66 -25.43
N THR A 408 -6.67 18.89 -25.93
CA THR A 408 -7.77 19.85 -26.17
C THR A 408 -8.89 19.27 -27.04
N PRO A 409 -8.62 18.55 -28.15
CA PRO A 409 -9.68 17.93 -28.96
C PRO A 409 -10.51 16.88 -28.20
N HIS A 410 -9.98 16.34 -27.10
CA HIS A 410 -10.63 15.33 -26.26
C HIS A 410 -11.29 15.93 -25.01
N ALA A 411 -11.30 17.26 -24.87
CA ALA A 411 -11.79 17.94 -23.66
C ALA A 411 -13.22 17.56 -23.28
N VAL A 412 -14.12 17.35 -24.25
CA VAL A 412 -15.51 16.93 -23.98
C VAL A 412 -15.57 15.55 -23.33
N GLN A 413 -14.78 14.58 -23.83
CA GLN A 413 -14.71 13.23 -23.27
C GLN A 413 -14.11 13.27 -21.86
N ILE A 414 -13.09 14.10 -21.66
CA ILE A 414 -12.40 14.26 -20.36
C ILE A 414 -13.31 14.98 -19.35
N ASP A 415 -14.08 15.98 -19.76
CA ASP A 415 -15.07 16.66 -18.92
C ASP A 415 -16.22 15.73 -18.52
N PHE A 416 -16.71 14.92 -19.46
CA PHE A 416 -17.75 13.92 -19.18
C PHE A 416 -17.28 12.93 -18.11
N ILE A 417 -16.09 12.33 -18.26
CA ILE A 417 -15.59 11.37 -17.29
C ILE A 417 -15.24 12.02 -15.95
N ALA A 418 -14.82 13.29 -15.92
CA ALA A 418 -14.63 14.02 -14.66
C ALA A 418 -15.94 14.11 -13.86
N LYS A 419 -17.06 14.44 -14.53
CA LYS A 419 -18.39 14.53 -13.90
C LYS A 419 -18.88 13.16 -13.44
N ASP A 420 -18.80 12.16 -14.32
CA ASP A 420 -19.24 10.79 -14.02
C ASP A 420 -18.49 10.21 -12.81
N VAL A 421 -17.17 10.37 -12.75
CA VAL A 421 -16.35 9.94 -11.61
C VAL A 421 -16.74 10.68 -10.33
N LEU A 422 -16.98 11.99 -10.39
CA LEU A 422 -17.40 12.77 -9.20
C LEU A 422 -18.78 12.36 -8.68
N ASP A 423 -19.69 11.97 -9.57
CA ASP A 423 -21.03 11.48 -9.20
C ASP A 423 -20.95 10.08 -8.60
N ASP A 424 -20.15 9.18 -9.20
CA ASP A 424 -19.84 7.88 -8.61
C ASP A 424 -19.19 8.05 -7.22
N MET A 425 -18.25 8.97 -7.04
CA MET A 425 -17.62 9.21 -5.73
C MET A 425 -18.66 9.61 -4.67
N ARG A 426 -19.69 10.38 -5.03
CA ARG A 426 -20.80 10.71 -4.11
C ARG A 426 -21.68 9.50 -3.83
N HIS A 427 -21.93 8.67 -4.84
CA HIS A 427 -22.63 7.41 -4.66
C HIS A 427 -21.87 6.46 -3.73
N LEU A 428 -20.56 6.30 -3.94
CA LEU A 428 -19.68 5.51 -3.07
C LEU A 428 -19.66 6.04 -1.63
N ARG A 429 -19.64 7.37 -1.45
CA ARG A 429 -19.77 7.97 -0.10
C ARG A 429 -21.08 7.56 0.58
N THR A 430 -22.17 7.52 -0.18
CA THR A 430 -23.49 7.10 0.33
C THR A 430 -23.50 5.59 0.65
N GLN A 431 -22.86 4.77 -0.18
CA GLN A 431 -22.72 3.34 0.07
C GLN A 431 -21.87 3.09 1.34
N GLU A 432 -20.78 3.82 1.50
CA GLU A 432 -19.95 3.74 2.70
C GLU A 432 -20.72 4.19 3.95
N MET A 433 -21.54 5.24 3.87
CA MET A 433 -22.44 5.62 4.96
C MET A 433 -23.37 4.46 5.36
N TYR A 434 -23.91 3.74 4.38
CA TYR A 434 -24.75 2.58 4.62
C TYR A 434 -23.97 1.45 5.29
N ASP A 435 -22.78 1.11 4.77
CA ASP A 435 -21.96 0.03 5.30
C ASP A 435 -21.60 0.31 6.78
N ARG A 436 -21.18 1.55 7.09
CA ARG A 436 -20.91 1.98 8.48
C ARG A 436 -22.17 1.91 9.36
N GLY A 437 -23.33 2.29 8.82
CA GLY A 437 -24.61 2.18 9.52
C GLY A 437 -25.05 0.74 9.78
N GLN A 438 -24.79 -0.17 8.84
CA GLN A 438 -25.02 -1.61 9.04
C GLN A 438 -24.13 -2.16 10.15
N VAL A 439 -22.86 -1.72 10.24
CA VAL A 439 -21.99 -2.13 11.35
C VAL A 439 -22.62 -1.78 12.71
N VAL A 440 -23.09 -0.55 12.88
CA VAL A 440 -23.75 -0.12 14.12
C VAL A 440 -25.00 -0.96 14.40
N LYS A 441 -25.82 -1.19 13.39
CA LYS A 441 -27.06 -1.98 13.51
C LYS A 441 -26.77 -3.43 13.91
N GLU A 442 -25.80 -4.09 13.28
CA GLU A 442 -25.44 -5.48 13.55
C GLU A 442 -24.86 -5.62 14.96
N LEU A 443 -23.92 -4.76 15.37
CA LEU A 443 -23.38 -4.76 16.74
C LEU A 443 -24.50 -4.55 17.79
N ARG A 444 -25.42 -3.63 17.52
CA ARG A 444 -26.57 -3.37 18.39
C ARG A 444 -27.48 -4.59 18.51
N VAL A 445 -27.81 -5.23 17.39
CA VAL A 445 -28.65 -6.43 17.37
C VAL A 445 -27.97 -7.60 18.08
N MET A 446 -26.65 -7.77 17.93
CA MET A 446 -25.89 -8.80 18.65
C MET A 446 -25.94 -8.61 20.17
N LYS A 447 -26.01 -7.36 20.65
CA LYS A 447 -26.21 -7.05 22.07
C LYS A 447 -27.67 -7.15 22.54
N GLY A 448 -28.62 -7.47 21.64
CA GLY A 448 -30.05 -7.51 21.94
C GLY A 448 -30.66 -6.13 22.19
N TRP A 449 -30.00 -5.06 21.78
CA TRP A 449 -30.42 -3.69 22.07
C TRP A 449 -31.37 -3.15 20.99
N ILE A 450 -32.32 -2.31 21.39
CA ILE A 450 -33.04 -1.40 20.48
C ILE A 450 -32.30 -0.05 20.38
N GLN A 451 -32.64 0.79 19.41
CA GLN A 451 -31.95 2.09 19.20
C GLN A 451 -31.98 2.98 20.45
N VAL A 452 -33.09 2.96 21.20
CA VAL A 452 -33.24 3.72 22.45
C VAL A 452 -32.28 3.22 23.53
N GLU A 453 -32.08 1.91 23.61
CA GLU A 453 -31.14 1.30 24.55
C GLU A 453 -29.71 1.69 24.23
N LEU A 454 -29.30 1.56 22.95
CA LEU A 454 -27.97 2.01 22.51
C LEU A 454 -27.75 3.49 22.82
N GLY A 455 -28.73 4.35 22.57
CA GLY A 455 -28.66 5.77 22.91
C GLY A 455 -28.48 6.02 24.41
N ARG A 456 -29.10 5.19 25.26
CA ARG A 456 -28.92 5.26 26.72
C ARG A 456 -27.50 4.85 27.13
N GLN A 457 -26.99 3.74 26.59
CA GLN A 457 -25.63 3.26 26.85
C GLN A 457 -24.57 4.28 26.43
N VAL A 458 -24.74 4.88 25.24
CA VAL A 458 -23.88 5.99 24.77
C VAL A 458 -23.92 7.16 25.75
N LYS A 459 -25.12 7.63 26.15
CA LYS A 459 -25.26 8.80 27.02
C LYS A 459 -24.69 8.55 28.43
N GLN A 460 -24.77 7.31 28.92
CA GLN A 460 -24.21 6.92 30.22
C GLN A 460 -22.68 7.06 30.23
N LEU A 461 -22.00 6.64 29.15
CA LEU A 461 -20.54 6.78 29.04
C LEU A 461 -20.11 8.19 28.57
N PHE A 462 -20.96 8.86 27.80
CA PHE A 462 -20.67 10.14 27.16
C PHE A 462 -21.89 11.08 27.32
N PRO A 463 -21.98 11.84 28.42
CA PRO A 463 -23.12 12.74 28.64
C PRO A 463 -23.33 13.78 27.54
N GLN A 464 -22.25 14.16 26.83
CA GLN A 464 -22.22 15.08 25.70
C GLN A 464 -21.93 14.37 24.36
N ALA A 465 -22.40 13.13 24.21
CA ALA A 465 -22.16 12.33 23.00
C ALA A 465 -22.66 12.99 21.72
N ALA A 466 -21.88 12.85 20.65
CA ALA A 466 -22.34 13.12 19.29
C ALA A 466 -23.38 12.08 18.80
N ALA A 467 -23.31 10.85 19.31
CA ALA A 467 -24.15 9.70 18.95
C ALA A 467 -25.44 9.59 19.77
N SER A 468 -26.27 10.64 19.80
CA SER A 468 -27.61 10.58 20.40
C SER A 468 -28.53 9.52 19.76
N GLN A 469 -29.64 9.16 20.42
CA GLN A 469 -30.64 8.23 19.86
C GLN A 469 -31.16 8.66 18.47
N ALA A 470 -31.42 9.96 18.27
CA ALA A 470 -31.79 10.51 16.96
C ALA A 470 -30.65 10.38 15.93
N THR A 471 -29.40 10.60 16.35
CA THR A 471 -28.22 10.37 15.50
C THR A 471 -28.09 8.90 15.11
N ILE A 472 -28.24 7.97 16.06
CA ILE A 472 -28.21 6.52 15.82
C ILE A 472 -29.28 6.13 14.80
N SER A 473 -30.51 6.58 14.99
CA SER A 473 -31.60 6.29 14.05
C SER A 473 -31.28 6.80 12.64
N ARG A 474 -30.73 8.01 12.53
CA ARG A 474 -30.28 8.55 11.22
C ARG A 474 -29.11 7.76 10.64
N ILE A 475 -28.18 7.28 11.45
CA ILE A 475 -27.05 6.44 10.97
C ILE A 475 -27.58 5.14 10.38
N GLU A 476 -28.41 4.40 11.11
CA GLU A 476 -28.96 3.13 10.64
C GLU A 476 -29.89 3.28 9.42
N ASN A 477 -30.51 4.45 9.27
CA ASN A 477 -31.39 4.80 8.15
C ASN A 477 -30.69 5.65 7.06
N LYS A 478 -29.36 5.59 6.94
CA LYS A 478 -28.57 6.25 5.87
C LYS A 478 -28.63 7.79 5.85
N GLY A 479 -29.22 8.42 6.86
CA GLY A 479 -29.40 9.86 6.96
C GLY A 479 -28.27 10.60 7.68
N LYS A 480 -27.25 9.90 8.20
CA LYS A 480 -26.05 10.49 8.83
C LYS A 480 -24.85 9.52 8.76
N LEU A 481 -23.67 10.06 8.48
CA LEU A 481 -22.42 9.30 8.47
C LEU A 481 -21.91 9.08 9.90
N VAL A 482 -21.33 7.90 10.16
CA VAL A 482 -20.49 7.67 11.34
C VAL A 482 -19.18 8.43 11.19
N THR A 483 -19.01 9.53 11.93
CA THR A 483 -17.77 10.31 11.99
C THR A 483 -16.75 9.64 12.92
N ARG A 484 -15.49 10.08 12.91
CA ARG A 484 -14.46 9.57 13.84
C ARG A 484 -14.86 9.70 15.31
N GLN A 485 -15.47 10.84 15.68
CA GLN A 485 -15.95 11.05 17.05
C GLN A 485 -17.04 10.03 17.42
N ILE A 486 -18.03 9.85 16.54
CA ILE A 486 -19.11 8.86 16.73
C ILE A 486 -18.54 7.43 16.77
N ALA A 487 -17.56 7.11 15.92
CA ALA A 487 -16.88 5.82 15.92
C ALA A 487 -16.13 5.57 17.23
N ALA A 488 -15.50 6.59 17.82
CA ALA A 488 -14.84 6.49 19.12
C ALA A 488 -15.83 6.28 20.27
N GLU A 489 -16.99 6.95 20.23
CA GLU A 489 -18.08 6.74 21.19
C GLU A 489 -18.63 5.30 21.09
N PHE A 490 -18.96 4.85 19.88
CA PHE A 490 -19.43 3.48 19.63
C PHE A 490 -18.39 2.42 19.97
N SER A 491 -17.12 2.67 19.68
CA SER A 491 -16.00 1.79 20.04
C SER A 491 -16.03 1.46 21.53
N ARG A 492 -16.18 2.48 22.38
CA ARG A 492 -16.23 2.31 23.84
C ARG A 492 -17.50 1.62 24.32
N VAL A 493 -18.65 1.92 23.71
CA VAL A 493 -19.95 1.31 24.07
C VAL A 493 -20.03 -0.16 23.68
N PHE A 494 -19.56 -0.52 22.49
CA PHE A 494 -19.62 -1.89 21.98
C PHE A 494 -18.43 -2.75 22.41
N GLY A 495 -17.37 -2.15 22.95
CA GLY A 495 -16.11 -2.85 23.25
C GLY A 495 -15.41 -3.33 21.98
N VAL A 496 -15.49 -2.54 20.90
CA VAL A 496 -14.85 -2.78 19.61
C VAL A 496 -13.93 -1.62 19.26
N ASP A 497 -13.01 -1.76 18.32
CA ASP A 497 -12.17 -0.64 17.87
C ASP A 497 -12.93 0.30 16.92
N SER A 498 -12.58 1.59 16.92
CA SER A 498 -13.19 2.58 16.02
C SER A 498 -12.97 2.26 14.54
N GLY A 499 -11.87 1.59 14.21
CA GLY A 499 -11.52 1.13 12.88
C GLY A 499 -12.59 0.23 12.25
N LEU A 500 -13.39 -0.50 13.05
CA LEU A 500 -14.50 -1.31 12.53
C LEU A 500 -15.56 -0.47 11.81
N PHE A 501 -15.78 0.78 12.26
CA PHE A 501 -16.73 1.72 11.64
C PHE A 501 -16.10 2.54 10.52
N MET A 502 -14.82 2.31 10.20
CA MET A 502 -14.04 3.11 9.25
C MET A 502 -13.42 2.15 8.25
N PRO A 503 -13.94 2.00 7.02
CA PRO A 503 -13.42 1.09 6.00
C PRO A 503 -12.07 1.62 5.45
N ASN A 504 -11.05 1.49 6.28
CA ASN A 504 -9.72 2.04 6.13
C ASN A 504 -8.75 0.91 5.80
N PHE A 505 -7.74 1.21 4.99
CA PHE A 505 -6.61 0.30 4.80
C PHE A 505 -5.67 0.38 6.00
N TYR A 506 -5.09 -0.74 6.39
CA TYR A 506 -4.08 -0.76 7.44
C TYR A 506 -2.68 -0.58 6.82
N TYR A 507 -1.88 0.29 7.40
CA TYR A 507 -0.42 0.26 7.31
C TYR A 507 0.08 -0.05 8.71
N GLY A 508 0.78 -1.17 8.86
CA GLY A 508 1.44 -1.58 10.10
C GLY A 508 2.83 -1.04 10.23
#